data_AF-A0A0Q7S5V8-F1
#
_entry.id   AF-A0A0Q7S5V8-F1
#
_cell.length_a   1.000
_cell.length_b   1.000
_cell.length_c   1.000
_cell.angle_alpha   90.00
_cell.angle_beta   90.00
_cell.angle_gamma   90.00
#
_symmetry.space_group_name_H-M   'P 1'
#
loop_
_entity.id
_entity.type
_entity.pdbx_description
1 polymer ?
#
loop_
_entity_poly.entity_id
_entity_poly.type
_entity_poly.pdbx_seq_one_letter_code
_entity_poly.pdbx_strand_id
1 'polypeptide(L)'
;MAAELIEEAVGQAAKVKWTAGDARVAPNGRSIGGARDETYCAFDVPEAGTLALNAAIIALGNRLESRSAALTALAVQGADIELYATADEAKRGEMIEAATIAALARLNAGLAIDWYK
;
A
#
# COMPACT_ATOMS: atom_id res chain seq x y z
N MET A 1 -13.10 -1.36 -10.30
CA MET A 1 -12.71 -0.06 -9.71
C MET A 1 -11.64 0.57 -10.60
N ALA A 2 -11.73 1.86 -10.94
CA ALA A 2 -10.68 2.51 -11.72
C ALA A 2 -9.49 2.90 -10.84
N ALA A 3 -8.26 2.82 -11.35
CA ALA A 3 -7.06 3.18 -10.58
C ALA A 3 -7.07 4.66 -10.14
N GLU A 4 -7.67 5.54 -10.94
CA GLU A 4 -7.79 6.98 -10.66
C GLU A 4 -8.58 7.26 -9.38
N LEU A 5 -9.60 6.44 -9.08
CA LEU A 5 -10.38 6.56 -7.83
C LEU A 5 -9.52 6.22 -6.61
N ILE A 6 -8.58 5.29 -6.75
CA ILE A 6 -7.64 4.92 -5.68
C ILE A 6 -6.64 6.05 -5.46
N GLU A 7 -6.06 6.59 -6.54
CA GLU A 7 -5.14 7.73 -6.48
C GLU A 7 -5.79 8.97 -5.83
N GLU A 8 -7.05 9.26 -6.15
CA GLU A 8 -7.80 10.36 -5.54
C GLU A 8 -8.00 10.14 -4.04
N ALA A 9 -8.40 8.92 -3.64
CA ALA A 9 -8.61 8.58 -2.23
C ALA A 9 -7.31 8.72 -1.43
N VAL A 10 -6.20 8.18 -1.95
CA VAL A 10 -4.87 8.24 -1.30
C VAL A 10 -4.28 9.66 -1.37
N GLY A 11 -4.59 10.42 -2.42
CA GLY A 11 -4.15 11.81 -2.56
C GLY A 11 -2.82 12.01 -3.26
N GLN A 12 -2.35 10.99 -3.96
CA GLN A 12 -1.10 11.04 -4.72
C GLN A 12 -1.22 10.10 -5.91
N ALA A 13 -0.43 10.36 -6.95
CA ALA A 13 -0.31 9.44 -8.07
C ALA A 13 0.37 8.14 -7.61
N ALA A 14 -0.10 7.02 -8.16
CA ALA A 14 0.50 5.72 -7.96
C ALA A 14 1.79 5.63 -8.78
N LYS A 15 2.84 5.06 -8.18
CA LYS A 15 4.10 4.77 -8.85
C LYS A 15 3.95 3.66 -9.88
N VAL A 16 3.14 2.66 -9.53
CA VAL A 16 2.75 1.56 -10.42
C VAL A 16 1.25 1.42 -10.33
N LYS A 17 0.57 1.36 -11.46
CA LYS A 17 -0.86 1.09 -11.49
C LYS A 17 -1.29 0.31 -12.73
N TRP A 18 -2.40 -0.38 -12.59
CA TRP A 18 -3.21 -0.90 -13.70
C TRP A 18 -4.66 -1.03 -13.24
N THR A 19 -5.57 -1.02 -14.20
CA THR A 19 -7.01 -1.22 -13.97
C THR A 19 -7.42 -2.60 -14.45
N ALA A 20 -8.40 -3.20 -13.76
CA ALA A 20 -9.04 -4.43 -14.23
C ALA A 20 -9.55 -4.27 -15.68
N GLY A 21 -9.23 -5.23 -16.54
CA GLY A 21 -9.48 -5.17 -17.98
C GLY A 21 -8.30 -4.68 -18.81
N ASP A 22 -7.30 -4.04 -18.21
CA ASP A 22 -6.10 -3.61 -18.95
C ASP A 22 -5.33 -4.81 -19.51
N ALA A 23 -4.77 -4.64 -20.71
CA ALA A 23 -3.92 -5.66 -21.31
C ALA A 23 -2.68 -5.91 -20.45
N ARG A 24 -2.35 -7.18 -20.23
CA ARG A 24 -1.15 -7.53 -19.45
C ARG A 24 0.11 -7.27 -20.29
N VAL A 25 1.03 -6.49 -19.74
CA VAL A 25 2.34 -6.16 -20.30
C VAL A 25 3.46 -6.53 -19.34
N ALA A 26 4.54 -7.08 -19.88
CA ALA A 26 5.79 -7.32 -19.17
C ALA A 26 6.52 -5.99 -18.89
N PRO A 27 7.48 -5.96 -17.95
CA PRO A 27 8.25 -4.75 -17.63
C PRO A 27 8.98 -4.12 -18.82
N ASN A 28 9.33 -4.93 -19.84
CA ASN A 28 9.94 -4.46 -21.08
C ASN A 28 8.92 -4.01 -22.15
N GLY A 29 7.66 -3.84 -21.79
CA GLY A 29 6.58 -3.40 -22.68
C GLY A 29 5.98 -4.50 -23.57
N ARG A 30 6.52 -5.72 -23.55
CA ARG A 30 5.98 -6.82 -24.36
C ARG A 30 4.62 -7.27 -23.82
N SER A 31 3.61 -7.39 -24.68
CA SER A 31 2.34 -8.01 -24.32
C SER A 31 2.55 -9.47 -23.91
N ILE A 32 1.97 -9.87 -22.77
CA ILE A 32 2.01 -11.25 -22.26
C ILE A 32 0.68 -11.99 -22.44
N GLY A 33 -0.30 -11.35 -23.09
CA GLY A 33 -1.63 -11.90 -23.33
C GLY A 33 -2.54 -11.85 -22.10
N GLY A 34 -3.85 -11.81 -22.36
CA GLY A 34 -4.88 -11.69 -21.32
C GLY A 34 -5.07 -10.27 -20.78
N ALA A 35 -6.02 -10.14 -19.87
CA ALA A 35 -6.34 -8.89 -19.16
C ALA A 35 -6.01 -9.03 -17.67
N ARG A 36 -5.88 -7.90 -16.98
CA ARG A 36 -5.78 -7.85 -15.51
C ARG A 36 -7.15 -8.15 -14.90
N ASP A 37 -7.21 -9.07 -13.95
CA ASP A 37 -8.46 -9.42 -13.28
C ASP A 37 -8.84 -8.41 -12.18
N GLU A 38 -7.84 -7.70 -11.66
CA GLU A 38 -7.96 -6.75 -10.57
C GLU A 38 -7.25 -5.42 -10.88
N THR A 39 -7.68 -4.38 -10.19
CA THR A 39 -7.05 -3.06 -10.20
C THR A 39 -6.01 -2.99 -9.09
N TYR A 40 -4.86 -2.42 -9.38
CA TYR A 40 -3.75 -2.31 -8.43
C TYR A 40 -3.13 -0.93 -8.48
N CYS A 41 -2.74 -0.41 -7.32
CA CYS A 41 -1.95 0.80 -7.17
C CYS A 41 -0.86 0.58 -6.11
N ALA A 42 0.38 0.89 -6.46
CA ALA A 42 1.49 0.97 -5.53
C ALA A 42 1.88 2.43 -5.30
N PHE A 43 2.10 2.79 -4.05
CA PHE A 43 2.45 4.14 -3.63
C PHE A 43 3.77 4.13 -2.87
N ASP A 44 4.60 5.15 -3.08
CA ASP A 44 5.77 5.35 -2.22
C ASP A 44 5.32 5.84 -0.83
N VAL A 45 6.04 5.38 0.20
CA VAL A 45 5.90 5.82 1.60
C VAL A 45 7.19 6.55 1.97
N PRO A 46 7.29 7.87 1.75
CA PRO A 46 8.51 8.64 2.00
C PRO A 46 9.01 8.52 3.44
N GLU A 47 8.10 8.36 4.39
CA GLU A 47 8.39 8.19 5.81
C GLU A 47 9.33 6.99 6.07
N ALA A 48 9.17 5.91 5.30
CA ALA A 48 9.99 4.70 5.43
C ALA A 48 11.46 4.91 5.02
N GLY A 49 11.78 5.95 4.25
CA GLY A 49 13.15 6.27 3.87
C GLY A 49 13.97 6.95 4.98
N THR A 50 13.30 7.42 6.05
CA THR A 50 13.93 8.27 7.08
C THR A 50 13.61 7.86 8.51
N LEU A 51 12.55 7.07 8.73
CA LEU A 51 12.06 6.66 10.04
C LEU A 51 12.14 5.13 10.22
N ALA A 52 12.24 4.70 11.47
CA ALA A 52 12.02 3.29 11.85
C ALA A 52 10.58 2.86 11.55
N LEU A 53 10.32 1.55 11.45
CA LEU A 53 9.06 1.02 10.92
C LEU A 53 7.83 1.54 11.68
N ASN A 54 7.85 1.47 13.02
CA ASN A 54 6.74 1.97 13.85
C ASN A 54 6.49 3.47 13.61
N ALA A 55 7.54 4.28 13.58
CA ALA A 55 7.45 5.71 13.37
C ALA A 55 6.95 6.05 11.95
N ALA A 56 7.40 5.30 10.94
CA ALA A 56 6.96 5.46 9.57
C ALA A 56 5.46 5.16 9.42
N ILE A 57 4.97 4.06 10.01
CA ILE A 57 3.55 3.68 9.96
C ILE A 57 2.68 4.70 10.70
N ILE A 58 3.09 5.17 11.88
CA ILE A 58 2.35 6.19 12.62
C ILE A 58 2.28 7.49 11.83
N ALA A 59 3.41 7.93 11.25
CA ALA A 59 3.45 9.14 10.43
C ALA A 59 2.58 9.03 9.17
N LEU A 60 2.62 7.88 8.48
CA LEU A 60 1.72 7.58 7.36
C LEU A 60 0.25 7.61 7.78
N GLY A 61 -0.09 7.00 8.91
CA GLY A 61 -1.43 7.02 9.49
C GLY A 61 -1.94 8.43 9.72
N ASN A 62 -1.12 9.30 10.31
CA ASN A 62 -1.47 10.70 10.53
C ASN A 62 -1.64 11.46 9.19
N ARG A 63 -0.79 11.20 8.20
CA ARG A 63 -0.91 11.83 6.87
C ARG A 63 -2.20 11.42 6.16
N LEU A 64 -2.60 10.16 6.28
CA LEU A 64 -3.80 9.61 5.65
C LEU A 64 -5.08 9.81 6.49
N GLU A 65 -4.99 10.33 7.71
CA GLU A 65 -6.15 10.51 8.61
C GLU A 65 -7.24 11.38 7.97
N SER A 66 -6.86 12.48 7.33
CA SER A 66 -7.77 13.37 6.60
C SER A 66 -8.50 12.68 5.42
N ARG A 67 -8.01 11.51 5.01
CA ARG A 67 -8.50 10.70 3.87
C ARG A 67 -9.16 9.40 4.30
N SER A 68 -9.25 9.13 5.61
CA SER A 68 -9.81 7.91 6.18
C SER A 68 -11.21 7.58 5.63
N ALA A 69 -12.08 8.58 5.43
CA ALA A 69 -13.40 8.38 4.84
C ALA A 69 -13.34 7.84 3.40
N ALA A 70 -12.45 8.39 2.56
CA ALA A 70 -12.27 7.93 1.20
C ALA A 70 -11.67 6.52 1.14
N LEU A 71 -10.66 6.25 1.97
CA LEU A 71 -10.06 4.91 2.09
C LEU A 71 -11.07 3.87 2.58
N THR A 72 -11.91 4.23 3.56
CA THR A 72 -13.01 3.37 4.04
C THR A 72 -14.01 3.09 2.93
N ALA A 73 -14.34 4.09 2.10
CA ALA A 73 -15.24 3.91 0.97
C ALA A 73 -14.67 2.95 -0.10
N LEU A 74 -13.35 2.93 -0.29
CA LEU A 74 -12.69 1.93 -1.14
C LEU A 74 -12.80 0.52 -0.54
N ALA A 75 -12.56 0.38 0.76
CA ALA A 75 -12.66 -0.90 1.46
C ALA A 75 -14.08 -1.49 1.40
N VAL A 76 -15.11 -0.67 1.56
CA VAL A 76 -16.52 -1.10 1.39
C VAL A 76 -16.81 -1.59 -0.02
N GLN A 77 -16.09 -1.11 -1.02
CA GLN A 77 -16.17 -1.57 -2.42
C GLN A 77 -15.30 -2.80 -2.70
N GLY A 78 -14.66 -3.38 -1.67
CA GLY A 78 -13.83 -4.58 -1.77
C GLY A 78 -12.37 -4.32 -2.11
N ALA A 79 -11.86 -3.10 -1.91
CA ALA A 79 -10.42 -2.85 -2.02
C ALA A 79 -9.69 -3.25 -0.73
N ASP A 80 -8.56 -3.93 -0.88
CA ASP A 80 -7.63 -4.21 0.21
C ASP A 80 -6.48 -3.20 0.21
N ILE A 81 -6.13 -2.69 1.39
CA ILE A 81 -4.99 -1.78 1.58
C ILE A 81 -3.94 -2.55 2.36
N GLU A 82 -2.71 -2.57 1.85
CA GLU A 82 -1.60 -3.27 2.48
C GLU A 82 -0.36 -2.39 2.50
N LEU A 83 0.30 -2.33 3.66
CA LEU A 83 1.65 -1.78 3.77
C LEU A 83 2.64 -2.91 3.58
N TYR A 84 3.59 -2.72 2.69
CA TYR A 84 4.67 -3.67 2.46
C TYR A 84 5.94 -3.24 3.19
N ALA A 85 6.43 -4.08 4.09
CA ALA A 85 7.69 -3.89 4.79
C ALA A 85 8.63 -5.06 4.49
N THR A 86 9.92 -4.75 4.31
CA THR A 86 10.96 -5.76 4.15
C THR A 86 11.81 -5.81 5.41
N ALA A 87 11.93 -7.00 6.00
CA ALA A 87 12.82 -7.26 7.13
C ALA A 87 14.09 -7.98 6.63
N ASP A 88 15.25 -7.47 7.04
CA ASP A 88 16.57 -8.05 6.76
C ASP A 88 17.06 -8.78 8.03
N GLU A 89 17.30 -10.10 7.94
CA GLU A 89 17.76 -10.94 9.06
C GLU A 89 19.05 -10.40 9.72
N ALA A 90 19.92 -9.74 8.95
CA ALA A 90 21.15 -9.17 9.48
C ALA A 90 20.91 -7.93 10.37
N LYS A 91 19.71 -7.35 10.35
CA LYS A 91 19.37 -6.07 10.98
C LYS A 91 18.25 -6.18 12.03
N ARG A 92 18.39 -7.13 12.96
CA ARG A 92 17.60 -7.25 14.21
C ARG A 92 16.09 -7.47 14.01
N GLY A 93 15.47 -8.14 14.99
CA GLY A 93 14.01 -8.16 15.10
C GLY A 93 13.50 -6.79 15.52
N GLU A 94 12.49 -6.27 14.82
CA GLU A 94 11.80 -5.04 15.18
C GLU A 94 10.46 -5.39 15.84
N MET A 95 10.19 -4.81 17.01
CA MET A 95 8.92 -5.02 17.70
C MET A 95 7.86 -4.11 17.11
N ILE A 96 6.74 -4.68 16.64
CA ILE A 96 5.57 -3.90 16.25
C ILE A 96 4.80 -3.50 17.51
N GLU A 97 4.73 -2.19 17.77
CA GLU A 97 4.05 -1.67 18.95
C GLU A 97 2.52 -1.70 18.79
N ALA A 98 1.80 -1.76 19.92
CA ALA A 98 0.33 -1.71 19.92
C ALA A 98 -0.21 -0.43 19.24
N ALA A 99 0.49 0.69 19.38
CA ALA A 99 0.15 1.95 18.70
C ALA A 99 0.24 1.83 17.17
N THR A 100 1.22 1.09 16.67
CA THR A 100 1.38 0.78 15.24
C THR A 100 0.23 -0.07 14.72
N ILE A 101 -0.14 -1.12 15.45
CA ILE A 101 -1.30 -1.96 15.13
C ILE A 101 -2.59 -1.12 15.09
N ALA A 102 -2.76 -0.23 16.07
CA ALA A 102 -3.91 0.68 16.12
C ALA A 102 -3.91 1.70 14.97
N ALA A 103 -2.74 2.14 14.48
CA ALA A 103 -2.64 3.00 13.30
C ALA A 103 -3.06 2.26 12.02
N LEU A 104 -2.59 1.02 11.83
CA LEU A 104 -2.99 0.17 10.70
C LEU A 104 -4.50 -0.11 10.70
N ALA A 105 -5.05 -0.47 11.86
CA ALA A 105 -6.47 -0.73 12.01
C ALA A 105 -7.33 0.50 11.68
N ARG A 106 -6.89 1.72 12.06
CA ARG A 106 -7.58 2.97 11.70
C ARG A 106 -7.61 3.23 10.19
N LEU A 107 -6.61 2.76 9.46
CA LEU A 107 -6.57 2.84 8.00
C LEU A 107 -7.30 1.68 7.31
N ASN A 108 -7.83 0.72 8.08
CA ASN A 108 -8.30 -0.57 7.56
C ASN A 108 -7.26 -1.23 6.65
N ALA A 109 -5.99 -1.17 7.07
CA ALA A 109 -4.85 -1.66 6.29
C ALA A 109 -4.19 -2.88 6.95
N GLY A 110 -3.77 -3.83 6.12
CA GLY A 110 -2.89 -4.92 6.51
C GLY A 110 -1.42 -4.51 6.52
N LEU A 111 -0.58 -5.38 7.08
CA LEU A 111 0.88 -5.29 7.02
C LEU A 111 1.42 -6.60 6.43
N ALA A 112 1.97 -6.53 5.22
CA ALA A 112 2.81 -7.58 4.65
C ALA A 112 4.25 -7.38 5.11
N ILE A 113 4.85 -8.45 5.62
CA ILE A 113 6.27 -8.48 5.96
C ILE A 113 6.92 -9.54 5.09
N ASP A 114 7.88 -9.09 4.29
CA ASP A 114 8.74 -9.97 3.50
C ASP A 114 10.06 -10.19 4.23
N TRP A 115 10.43 -11.46 4.40
CA TRP A 115 11.56 -11.89 5.21
C TRP A 115 12.57 -12.62 4.33
N TYR A 116 13.71 -11.97 4.09
CA TYR A 116 14.79 -12.53 3.30
C TYR A 116 15.87 -13.18 4.19
N LYS A 117 16.45 -14.28 3.69
CA LYS A 117 17.62 -14.97 4.26
C LYS A 117 18.89 -14.60 3.51
#